data_AF-X0USW2-F1
#
_entry.id   AF-X0USW2-F1
#
_cell.length_a   1.000
_cell.length_b   1.000
_cell.length_c   1.000
_cell.angle_alpha   90.00
_cell.angle_beta   90.00
_cell.angle_gamma   90.00
#
_symmetry.space_group_name_H-M   'P 1'
#
loop_
_entity.id
_entity.type
_entity.pdbx_description
1 polymer ?
#
loop_
_entity_poly.entity_id
_entity_poly.type
_entity_poly.pdbx_seq_one_letter_code
_entity_poly.pdbx_strand_id
1 'polypeptide(L)'
;MKTTIIIFGLVLGLLYCGLYKHSDVVEPFTTNSNCPNILVQEGNKLMLLNNKKARIPGVNPIYFNNLEEYVEFANWQQANKINCPILYFQKVETATGEKGFRMMPDPIEKNAGLPTSFQQIQQPLMMQ
;
A
#
# COMPACT_ATOMS: atom_id res chain seq x y z
N MET A 1 2.52 -50.60 -5.15
CA MET A 1 1.28 -50.12 -4.50
C MET A 1 1.52 -48.97 -3.53
N LYS A 2 2.47 -49.05 -2.58
CA LYS A 2 2.72 -47.93 -1.64
C LYS A 2 3.24 -46.65 -2.32
N THR A 3 4.19 -46.80 -3.25
CA THR A 3 4.78 -45.67 -4.00
C THR A 3 3.81 -45.02 -4.98
N THR A 4 2.94 -45.81 -5.63
CA THR A 4 1.91 -45.30 -6.54
C THR A 4 0.86 -44.45 -5.83
N ILE A 5 0.52 -44.78 -4.58
CA ILE A 5 -0.42 -43.99 -3.77
C ILE A 5 0.19 -42.61 -3.41
N ILE A 6 1.48 -42.58 -3.07
CA ILE A 6 2.19 -41.33 -2.75
C ILE A 6 2.25 -40.42 -3.97
N ILE A 7 2.60 -40.97 -5.14
CA ILE A 7 2.65 -40.20 -6.40
C ILE A 7 1.27 -39.65 -6.74
N PHE A 8 0.22 -40.46 -6.61
CA PHE A 8 -1.14 -40.04 -6.91
C PHE A 8 -1.63 -38.90 -5.98
N GLY A 9 -1.33 -38.99 -4.67
CA GLY A 9 -1.65 -37.93 -3.71
C GLY A 9 -0.92 -36.61 -4.00
N LEU A 10 0.36 -36.69 -4.39
CA LEU A 10 1.14 -35.51 -4.74
C LEU A 10 0.62 -34.83 -6.02
N VAL A 11 0.26 -35.61 -7.04
CA VAL A 11 -0.31 -35.09 -8.29
C VAL A 11 -1.66 -34.43 -8.04
N LEU A 12 -2.55 -35.07 -7.26
CA LEU A 12 -3.85 -34.48 -6.90
C LEU A 12 -3.69 -33.17 -6.10
N GLY A 13 -2.76 -33.14 -5.14
CA GLY A 13 -2.46 -31.93 -4.37
C GLY A 13 -1.95 -30.79 -5.25
N LEU A 14 -1.03 -31.07 -6.18
CA LEU A 14 -0.53 -30.07 -7.13
C LEU A 14 -1.62 -29.56 -8.07
N LEU A 15 -2.51 -30.43 -8.56
CA LEU A 15 -3.64 -30.01 -9.39
C LEU A 15 -4.61 -29.13 -8.62
N TYR A 16 -4.91 -29.47 -7.37
CA TYR A 16 -5.77 -28.63 -6.52
C TYR A 16 -5.18 -27.25 -6.27
N CYS A 17 -3.89 -27.17 -5.93
CA CYS A 17 -3.19 -25.89 -5.73
C CYS A 17 -3.07 -25.08 -7.03
N GLY A 18 -2.82 -25.73 -8.17
CA GLY A 18 -2.66 -25.06 -9.47
C GLY A 18 -3.97 -24.55 -10.09
N LEU A 19 -5.10 -25.12 -9.68
CA LEU A 19 -6.44 -24.70 -10.14
C LEU A 19 -7.08 -23.66 -9.23
N TYR A 20 -6.46 -23.33 -8.10
CA TYR A 20 -6.94 -22.30 -7.19
C TYR A 20 -6.79 -20.93 -7.82
N LYS A 21 -7.90 -20.18 -7.98
CA LYS A 21 -7.87 -18.85 -8.61
C LYS A 21 -7.61 -17.78 -7.57
N HIS A 22 -6.86 -16.75 -7.97
CA HIS A 22 -6.63 -15.57 -7.14
C HIS A 22 -7.93 -14.82 -6.78
N SER A 23 -8.99 -14.97 -7.58
CA SER A 23 -10.31 -14.37 -7.31
C SER A 23 -11.00 -14.92 -6.06
N ASP A 24 -10.58 -16.08 -5.57
CA ASP A 24 -11.19 -16.76 -4.43
C ASP A 24 -10.59 -16.29 -3.09
N VAL A 25 -9.57 -15.42 -3.15
CA VAL A 25 -8.99 -14.76 -1.99
C VAL A 25 -9.88 -13.56 -1.63
N VAL A 26 -10.66 -13.70 -0.56
CA VAL A 26 -11.42 -12.60 0.02
C VAL A 26 -10.48 -11.74 0.85
N GLU A 27 -10.02 -10.64 0.26
CA GLU A 27 -9.30 -9.61 1.01
C GLU A 27 -10.30 -8.78 1.84
N PRO A 28 -10.05 -8.53 3.13
CA PRO A 28 -10.96 -7.74 3.98
C PRO A 28 -10.99 -6.24 3.60
N PHE A 29 -10.18 -5.81 2.64
CA PHE A 29 -10.07 -4.42 2.22
C PHE A 29 -11.11 -4.12 1.12
N THR A 30 -12.18 -3.40 1.47
CA THR A 30 -13.17 -2.93 0.49
C THR A 30 -12.57 -1.80 -0.35
N THR A 31 -12.08 -2.10 -1.55
CA THR A 31 -11.44 -1.08 -2.40
C THR A 31 -12.47 -0.27 -3.20
N ASN A 32 -13.23 0.60 -2.52
CA ASN A 32 -14.06 1.60 -3.19
C ASN A 32 -13.15 2.45 -4.11
N SER A 33 -13.50 2.57 -5.40
CA SER A 33 -12.71 3.33 -6.37
C SER A 33 -12.60 4.82 -6.02
N ASN A 34 -13.51 5.32 -5.18
CA ASN A 34 -13.48 6.69 -4.68
C ASN A 34 -12.50 6.91 -3.52
N CYS A 35 -12.01 5.85 -2.87
CA CYS A 35 -11.10 5.96 -1.73
C CYS A 35 -9.67 6.30 -2.17
N PRO A 36 -9.00 7.27 -1.51
CA PRO A 36 -7.56 7.40 -1.58
C PRO A 36 -6.87 6.13 -1.09
N ASN A 37 -5.69 5.84 -1.63
CA ASN A 37 -4.98 4.58 -1.35
C ASN A 37 -3.48 4.73 -1.16
N ILE A 38 -2.90 5.92 -1.40
CA ILE A 38 -1.47 6.16 -1.22
C ILE A 38 -1.29 7.47 -0.46
N LEU A 39 -0.56 7.44 0.64
CA LEU A 39 -0.10 8.61 1.38
C LEU A 39 1.42 8.66 1.31
N VAL A 40 1.98 9.77 0.86
CA VAL A 40 3.43 9.98 0.77
C VAL A 40 3.84 11.13 1.67
N GLN A 41 4.78 10.90 2.59
CA GLN A 41 5.41 11.95 3.39
C GLN A 41 6.75 12.37 2.79
N GLU A 42 6.89 13.65 2.51
CA GLU A 42 8.14 14.29 2.08
C GLU A 42 8.53 15.37 3.10
N GLY A 43 9.45 15.05 4.00
CA GLY A 43 9.79 15.94 5.12
C GLY A 43 8.57 16.17 6.01
N ASN A 44 8.11 17.43 6.09
CA ASN A 44 6.92 17.79 6.85
C ASN A 44 5.62 17.68 6.05
N LYS A 45 5.68 17.68 4.71
CA LYS A 45 4.49 17.68 3.86
C LYS A 45 3.98 16.27 3.63
N LEU A 46 2.67 16.13 3.48
CA LEU A 46 2.03 14.87 3.10
C LEU A 46 1.22 15.05 1.82
N MET A 47 1.19 14.03 0.98
CA MET A 47 0.43 13.98 -0.26
C MET A 47 -0.44 12.72 -0.25
N LEU A 48 -1.75 12.90 -0.29
CA LEU A 48 -2.73 11.83 -0.36
C LEU A 48 -3.25 11.69 -1.80
N LEU A 49 -3.08 10.51 -2.36
CA LEU A 49 -3.35 10.18 -3.75
C LEU A 49 -4.37 9.03 -3.84
N ASN A 50 -5.27 9.14 -4.80
CA ASN A 50 -6.05 8.03 -5.32
C ASN A 50 -5.48 7.64 -6.70
N ASN A 51 -4.79 6.51 -6.80
CA ASN A 51 -4.20 6.06 -8.07
C ASN A 51 -5.21 5.47 -9.07
N LYS A 52 -6.47 5.25 -8.64
CA LYS A 52 -7.57 4.78 -9.49
C LYS A 52 -8.31 5.93 -10.18
N LYS A 53 -7.97 7.18 -9.85
CA LYS A 53 -8.55 8.40 -10.43
C LYS A 53 -7.50 9.22 -11.17
N ALA A 54 -7.97 9.99 -12.15
CA ALA A 54 -7.12 10.95 -12.85
C ALA A 54 -6.53 11.98 -11.87
N ARG A 55 -5.32 12.45 -12.20
CA ARG A 55 -4.68 13.55 -11.48
C ARG A 55 -5.26 14.86 -11.99
N ILE A 56 -5.93 15.59 -11.11
CA ILE A 56 -6.58 16.86 -11.43
C ILE A 56 -6.18 17.84 -10.32
N PRO A 57 -5.55 18.99 -10.67
CA PRO A 57 -5.11 19.97 -9.69
C PRO A 57 -6.31 20.47 -8.86
N GLY A 58 -6.15 20.50 -7.54
CA GLY A 58 -7.21 20.89 -6.61
C GLY A 58 -8.21 19.78 -6.24
N VAL A 59 -8.09 18.57 -6.81
CA VAL A 59 -8.96 17.42 -6.48
C VAL A 59 -8.15 16.19 -6.09
N ASN A 60 -7.16 15.79 -6.89
CA ASN A 60 -6.32 14.61 -6.66
C ASN A 60 -4.93 14.84 -7.30
N PRO A 61 -3.83 14.85 -6.54
CA PRO A 61 -3.70 14.55 -5.11
C PRO A 61 -4.09 15.72 -4.19
N ILE A 62 -4.34 15.39 -2.92
CA ILE A 62 -4.57 16.34 -1.83
C ILE A 62 -3.25 16.53 -1.09
N TYR A 63 -2.89 17.77 -0.78
CA TYR A 63 -1.65 18.11 -0.07
C TYR A 63 -1.95 18.62 1.34
N PHE A 64 -1.10 18.24 2.29
CA PHE A 64 -1.11 18.69 3.67
C PHE A 64 0.27 19.26 4.02
N ASN A 65 0.31 20.37 4.74
CA ASN A 65 1.56 21.04 5.10
C ASN A 65 2.31 20.32 6.24
N ASN A 66 1.57 19.61 7.08
CA ASN A 66 2.05 18.92 8.26
C ASN A 66 1.19 17.70 8.57
N LEU A 67 1.64 16.89 9.53
CA LEU A 67 0.93 15.67 9.98
C LEU A 67 -0.43 15.99 10.63
N GLU A 68 -0.53 17.13 11.32
CA GLU A 68 -1.73 17.53 12.06
C GLU A 68 -2.93 17.77 11.12
N GLU A 69 -2.72 18.50 10.01
CA GLU A 69 -3.75 18.70 8.98
C GLU A 69 -4.24 17.37 8.38
N TYR A 70 -3.32 16.41 8.17
CA TYR A 70 -3.69 15.07 7.71
C TYR A 70 -4.50 14.30 8.76
N VAL A 71 -4.12 14.39 10.03
CA VAL A 71 -4.84 13.74 11.13
C VAL A 71 -6.25 14.30 11.28
N GLU A 72 -6.44 15.61 11.18
CA GLU A 72 -7.77 16.23 11.18
C GLU A 72 -8.62 15.72 10.02
N PHE A 73 -8.05 15.66 8.81
CA PHE A 73 -8.73 15.11 7.64
C PHE A 73 -9.12 13.64 7.84
N ALA A 74 -8.20 12.81 8.34
CA ALA A 74 -8.45 11.40 8.62
C ALA A 74 -9.54 11.21 9.69
N ASN A 75 -9.52 12.01 10.75
CA ASN A 75 -10.54 11.99 11.79
C ASN A 75 -11.92 12.39 11.24
N TRP A 76 -11.98 13.40 10.38
CA TRP A 76 -13.22 13.77 9.68
C TRP A 76 -13.74 12.62 8.81
N GLN A 77 -12.87 11.92 8.07
CA GLN A 77 -13.26 10.75 7.28
C GLN A 77 -13.83 9.63 8.17
N GLN A 78 -13.16 9.32 9.28
CA GLN A 78 -13.60 8.31 10.25
C GLN A 78 -14.96 8.67 10.87
N ALA A 79 -15.16 9.93 11.25
CA ALA A 79 -16.44 10.42 11.79
C ALA A 79 -17.60 10.25 10.79
N ASN A 80 -17.30 10.38 9.48
CA ASN A 80 -18.25 10.13 8.39
C ASN A 80 -18.33 8.66 7.95
N LYS A 81 -17.73 7.73 8.72
CA LYS A 81 -17.68 6.29 8.42
C LYS A 81 -17.02 5.96 7.08
N ILE A 82 -16.12 6.82 6.61
CA ILE A 82 -15.30 6.61 5.42
C ILE A 82 -14.00 5.95 5.88
N ASN A 83 -13.92 4.62 5.74
CA ASN A 83 -12.72 3.87 6.06
C ASN A 83 -12.03 3.44 4.75
N CYS A 84 -10.90 4.07 4.43
CA CYS A 84 -10.13 3.79 3.22
C CYS A 84 -8.81 3.10 3.60
N PRO A 85 -8.45 1.97 2.95
CA PRO A 85 -7.14 1.35 3.14
C PRO A 85 -6.08 2.20 2.44
N ILE A 86 -5.29 2.94 3.22
CA ILE A 86 -4.24 3.83 2.72
C ILE A 86 -2.88 3.20 2.98
N LEU A 87 -2.05 3.09 1.94
CA LEU A 87 -0.66 2.70 2.07
C LEU A 87 0.20 3.92 2.33
N TYR A 88 0.97 3.90 3.40
CA TYR A 88 1.82 5.00 3.81
C TYR A 88 3.29 4.77 3.41
N PHE A 89 3.85 5.75 2.71
CA PHE A 89 5.24 5.79 2.27
C PHE A 89 5.94 7.04 2.80
N GLN A 90 7.14 6.85 3.32
CA GLN A 90 8.04 7.93 3.68
C GLN A 90 9.14 8.05 2.63
N LYS A 91 9.40 9.26 2.15
CA LYS A 91 10.58 9.55 1.33
C LYS A 91 11.81 9.49 2.22
N VAL A 92 12.77 8.67 1.83
CA VAL A 92 14.03 8.44 2.55
C VAL A 92 15.20 8.72 1.62
N GLU A 93 16.28 9.25 2.18
CA GLU A 93 17.55 9.40 1.49
C GLU A 93 18.52 8.40 2.10
N THR A 94 19.16 7.58 1.27
CA THR A 94 20.16 6.63 1.73
C THR A 94 21.46 7.35 2.09
N ALA A 95 22.33 6.70 2.86
CA ALA A 95 23.66 7.23 3.16
C ALA A 95 24.53 7.45 1.90
N THR A 96 24.17 6.80 0.79
CA THR A 96 24.81 6.97 -0.53
C THR A 96 24.23 8.15 -1.34
N GLY A 97 23.22 8.85 -0.82
CA GLY A 97 22.56 9.99 -1.47
C GLY A 97 21.44 9.61 -2.44
N GLU A 98 21.05 8.32 -2.51
CA GLU A 98 19.95 7.87 -3.35
C GLU A 98 18.61 8.14 -2.66
N LYS A 99 17.64 8.66 -3.43
CA LYS A 99 16.28 8.93 -2.94
C LYS A 99 15.42 7.70 -3.17
N GLY A 100 14.69 7.27 -2.15
CA GLY A 100 13.77 6.15 -2.21
C GLY A 100 12.48 6.39 -1.43
N PHE A 101 11.57 5.44 -1.54
CA PHE A 101 10.35 5.39 -0.74
C PHE A 101 10.41 4.18 0.18
N ARG A 102 10.11 4.39 1.46
CA ARG A 102 10.04 3.36 2.48
C ARG A 102 8.59 3.22 2.92
N MET A 103 8.02 2.03 2.78
CA MET A 103 6.70 1.76 3.33
C MET A 103 6.79 1.73 4.86
N MET A 104 5.87 2.41 5.53
CA MET A 104 5.84 2.52 6.98
C MET A 104 4.43 2.16 7.48
N PRO A 105 4.30 1.48 8.64
CA PRO A 105 2.99 1.01 9.10
C PRO A 105 2.01 2.15 9.43
N ASP A 106 2.50 3.24 10.03
CA ASP A 106 1.65 4.34 10.50
C ASP A 106 2.37 5.71 10.32
N PRO A 107 1.65 6.77 9.89
CA PRO A 107 2.21 8.12 9.78
C PRO A 107 2.42 8.85 11.12
N ILE A 108 1.71 8.46 12.18
CA ILE A 108 1.77 8.98 13.55
C ILE A 108 2.83 8.18 14.33
N GLU A 109 2.69 6.86 14.37
CA GLU A 109 3.63 5.97 15.05
C GLU A 109 4.69 5.45 14.08
N LYS A 110 5.73 6.27 13.90
CA LYS A 110 6.93 5.87 13.17
C LYS A 110 7.71 4.88 14.02
N ASN A 111 7.29 3.62 14.04
CA ASN A 111 8.00 2.49 14.64
C ASN A 111 9.30 2.20 13.84
N ALA A 112 10.22 3.17 13.83
CA ALA A 112 11.35 3.27 12.91
C ALA A 112 12.46 2.24 13.16
N GLY A 113 12.35 1.44 14.23
CA GLY A 113 13.32 0.44 14.64
C GLY A 113 13.15 -0.94 13.99
N LEU A 114 12.03 -1.21 13.31
CA LEU A 114 11.81 -2.51 12.66
C LEU A 114 12.32 -2.50 11.21
N PRO A 115 12.97 -3.59 10.75
CA PRO A 115 13.34 -3.74 9.36
C PRO A 115 12.07 -3.85 8.52
N THR A 116 11.72 -2.77 7.84
CA THR A 116 10.68 -2.80 6.80
C THR A 116 11.34 -3.21 5.49
N SER A 117 10.63 -3.92 4.63
CA SER A 117 11.15 -4.15 3.27
C SER A 117 11.38 -2.79 2.58
N PHE A 118 12.64 -2.50 2.25
CA PHE A 118 12.96 -1.39 1.36
C PHE A 118 12.53 -1.82 -0.04
N GLN A 119 11.37 -1.35 -0.49
CA GLN A 119 11.07 -1.39 -1.92
C GLN A 119 11.86 -0.28 -2.58
N GLN A 120 13.09 -0.59 -3.02
CA GLN A 120 13.78 0.25 -3.98
C GLN A 120 12.97 0.16 -5.28
N ILE A 121 12.04 1.09 -5.48
CA ILE A 121 11.26 1.17 -6.72
C ILE A 121 12.21 1.68 -7.81
N GLN A 122 12.98 0.76 -8.39
CA GLN A 122 13.63 0.94 -9.69
C GLN A 122 12.56 0.72 -10.79
N GLN A 123 11.47 1.46 -10.73
CA GLN A 123 10.49 1.55 -11.81
C GLN A 123 10.10 3.02 -11.94
N PRO A 124 10.28 3.64 -13.12
CA PRO A 124 10.01 5.05 -13.30
C PRO A 124 8.54 5.28 -13.01
N LEU A 125 8.24 5.99 -11.92
CA LEU A 125 6.96 6.66 -11.80
C LEU A 125 6.97 7.64 -12.97
N MET A 126 6.26 7.29 -14.04
CA MET A 126 5.99 8.20 -15.15
C MET A 126 5.18 9.34 -14.54
N MET A 127 5.89 10.33 -14.01
CA MET A 127 5.42 11.69 -13.78
C MET A 127 5.33 12.31 -15.17
N GLN A 128 4.30 11.91 -15.91
CA GLN A 128 3.73 12.70 -17.00
C GLN A 128 2.38 13.22 -16.52
#